data_AF-A0A101VX25-F1
#
_entry.id   AF-A0A101VX25-F1
#
_cell.length_a   1.000
_cell.length_b   1.000
_cell.length_c   1.000
_cell.angle_alpha   90.00
_cell.angle_beta   90.00
_cell.angle_gamma   90.00
#
_symmetry.space_group_name_H-M   'P 1'
#
loop_
_entity.id
_entity.type
_entity.pdbx_description
1 polymer ?
#
loop_
_entity_poly.entity_id
_entity_poly.type
_entity_poly.pdbx_seq_one_letter_code
_entity_poly.pdbx_strand_id
1 'polypeptide(L)'
;MNQIKDTSTKVALPKLFLWNDPTRYQEYPEALSRAEEGRVYTRQEIEQELFDITPTLTYKKDGKPRGHGTDGIVNAMGFERFGQRLCVNGLDLIRKTDEGFVVSESGFELGEAYRDAANSDRWLYLLARNLLLREPRTRLFIGLMLKGWLLQVDVFNKFPKSQMSFVEPDNTRLNITSKDCQQFNSLLSEYTEMALGSLWITELSKHGLSLPIEWCGIRVDQPSVKDLSSAIKKSFGLLFYIGIFYEEDNGWFVDTEQVGRLLGGDVLESFGVSAVSDGQDKSIDDLFLEALQRTTDSEGYTIASALAEKFGELSHMSVEERDSALDRFTREAMYDDRLVIQSYHPGQPRMGRGLFGDSNCRRLKIKFTPSAKETATEIITNNNLTEE
;
A
#
# COMPACT_ATOMS: atom_id res chain seq x y z
N MET A 1 48.67 -11.14 -17.70
CA MET A 1 47.20 -11.09 -17.79
C MET A 1 46.66 -10.99 -16.36
N ASN A 2 46.38 -9.77 -15.89
CA ASN A 2 45.70 -9.60 -14.61
C ASN A 2 44.20 -9.79 -14.87
N GLN A 3 43.66 -10.95 -14.49
CA GLN A 3 42.21 -11.07 -14.28
C GLN A 3 41.89 -10.19 -13.08
N ILE A 4 41.42 -8.97 -13.35
CA ILE A 4 40.64 -8.21 -12.38
C ILE A 4 39.44 -9.11 -12.09
N LYS A 5 39.43 -9.76 -10.92
CA LYS A 5 38.22 -10.37 -10.38
C LYS A 5 37.21 -9.23 -10.29
N ASP A 6 36.23 -9.22 -11.19
CA ASP A 6 35.08 -8.35 -11.10
C ASP A 6 34.33 -8.75 -9.82
N THR A 7 34.59 -8.02 -8.74
CA THR A 7 34.08 -8.28 -7.38
C THR A 7 32.70 -7.66 -7.15
N SER A 8 32.05 -7.11 -8.18
CA SER A 8 30.72 -6.52 -8.01
C SER A 8 29.68 -7.62 -7.75
N THR A 9 28.93 -7.47 -6.67
CA THR A 9 27.76 -8.29 -6.39
C THR A 9 26.71 -8.00 -7.46
N LYS A 10 26.35 -8.99 -8.29
CA LYS A 10 25.37 -8.80 -9.37
C LYS A 10 24.00 -9.35 -8.98
N VAL A 11 22.99 -8.51 -9.02
CA VAL A 11 21.58 -8.90 -8.82
C VAL A 11 20.82 -8.76 -10.12
N ALA A 12 20.27 -9.88 -10.59
CA ALA A 12 19.49 -9.91 -11.81
C ALA A 12 18.00 -9.69 -11.51
N LEU A 13 17.36 -8.79 -12.25
CA LEU A 13 15.91 -8.66 -12.27
C LEU A 13 15.35 -9.18 -13.60
N PRO A 14 14.50 -10.21 -13.59
CA PRO A 14 13.77 -10.62 -14.78
C PRO A 14 12.73 -9.56 -15.15
N LYS A 15 12.11 -9.74 -16.31
CA LYS A 15 10.92 -8.97 -16.66
C LYS A 15 9.81 -9.17 -15.60
N LEU A 16 9.10 -8.10 -15.24
CA LEU A 16 8.00 -8.16 -14.28
C LEU A 16 6.75 -8.73 -14.95
N PHE A 17 6.31 -9.87 -14.44
CA PHE A 17 5.06 -10.53 -14.79
C PHE A 17 4.34 -10.89 -13.48
N LEU A 18 3.63 -9.93 -12.90
CA LEU A 18 2.63 -10.24 -11.88
C LEU A 18 1.42 -10.95 -12.55
N TRP A 19 0.35 -11.15 -11.79
CA TRP A 19 -0.92 -11.74 -12.24
C TRP A 19 -1.52 -11.08 -13.50
N ASN A 20 -2.45 -11.72 -14.21
CA ASN A 20 -2.75 -11.35 -15.60
C ASN A 20 -3.23 -9.90 -15.83
N ASP A 21 -4.08 -9.36 -14.96
CA ASP A 21 -4.57 -7.97 -15.03
C ASP A 21 -4.79 -7.36 -13.64
N PRO A 22 -4.87 -6.02 -13.48
CA PRO A 22 -4.87 -5.41 -12.16
C PRO A 22 -6.02 -5.79 -11.21
N THR A 23 -7.07 -6.46 -11.70
CA THR A 23 -8.20 -6.93 -10.89
C THR A 23 -8.10 -8.42 -10.52
N ARG A 24 -7.06 -9.13 -10.99
CA ARG A 24 -6.85 -10.57 -10.76
C ARG A 24 -5.76 -10.87 -9.74
N TYR A 25 -5.63 -10.05 -8.71
CA TYR A 25 -4.62 -10.23 -7.65
C TYR A 25 -4.83 -11.50 -6.81
N GLN A 26 -6.00 -12.15 -6.88
CA GLN A 26 -6.27 -13.45 -6.28
C GLN A 26 -5.51 -14.62 -6.90
N GLU A 27 -4.87 -14.46 -8.07
CA GLU A 27 -4.17 -15.58 -8.76
C GLU A 27 -3.10 -16.26 -7.88
N TYR A 28 -2.30 -15.50 -7.12
CA TYR A 28 -1.30 -16.10 -6.23
C TYR A 28 -1.90 -16.70 -4.96
N PRO A 29 -2.71 -15.97 -4.17
CA PRO A 29 -3.35 -16.56 -2.98
C PRO A 29 -4.17 -17.81 -3.29
N GLU A 30 -4.93 -17.81 -4.39
CA GLU A 30 -5.69 -18.97 -4.85
C GLU A 30 -4.78 -20.15 -5.16
N ALA A 31 -3.67 -19.93 -5.87
CA ALA A 31 -2.71 -21.00 -6.15
C ALA A 31 -2.07 -21.57 -4.88
N LEU A 32 -1.67 -20.69 -3.96
CA LEU A 32 -1.05 -21.06 -2.69
C LEU A 32 -2.04 -21.74 -1.74
N SER A 33 -3.33 -21.47 -1.87
CA SER A 33 -4.39 -22.15 -1.12
C SER A 33 -4.48 -23.66 -1.40
N ARG A 34 -3.85 -24.13 -2.49
CA ARG A 34 -3.76 -25.56 -2.86
C ARG A 34 -2.47 -26.23 -2.36
N ALA A 35 -1.55 -25.47 -1.77
CA ALA A 35 -0.27 -25.98 -1.33
C ALA A 35 -0.38 -26.82 -0.06
N GLU A 36 0.46 -27.84 0.04
CA GLU A 36 0.62 -28.74 1.18
C GLU A 36 1.91 -28.41 1.92
N GLU A 37 1.82 -28.25 3.25
CA GLU A 37 2.97 -27.89 4.08
C GLU A 37 4.12 -28.89 3.96
N GLY A 38 5.32 -28.40 3.70
CA GLY A 38 6.53 -29.22 3.56
C GLY A 38 6.62 -30.04 2.26
N ARG A 39 5.60 -30.02 1.38
CA ARG A 39 5.66 -30.73 0.09
C ARG A 39 6.68 -30.07 -0.84
N VAL A 40 7.50 -30.91 -1.47
CA VAL A 40 8.40 -30.52 -2.55
C VAL A 40 7.70 -30.74 -3.88
N TYR A 41 7.60 -29.68 -4.68
CA TYR A 41 6.98 -29.67 -5.99
C TYR A 41 8.04 -29.57 -7.09
N THR A 42 7.79 -30.24 -8.21
CA THR A 42 8.44 -29.91 -9.48
C THR A 42 7.86 -28.62 -10.07
N ARG A 43 8.59 -28.01 -11.01
CA ARG A 43 8.07 -26.84 -11.74
C ARG A 43 6.74 -27.14 -12.44
N GLN A 44 6.60 -28.35 -12.97
CA GLN A 44 5.39 -28.79 -13.65
C GLN A 44 4.21 -28.94 -12.69
N GLU A 45 4.43 -29.48 -11.49
CA GLU A 45 3.37 -29.58 -10.47
C GLU A 45 2.95 -28.21 -9.94
N ILE A 46 3.87 -27.25 -9.78
CA ILE A 46 3.47 -25.86 -9.45
C ILE A 46 2.53 -25.32 -10.52
N GLU A 47 2.90 -25.49 -11.79
CA GLU A 47 2.10 -24.99 -12.91
C GLU A 47 0.72 -25.68 -12.99
N GLN A 48 0.68 -27.00 -12.85
CA GLN A 48 -0.53 -27.80 -13.08
C GLN A 48 -1.42 -27.95 -11.84
N GLU A 49 -0.85 -28.12 -10.66
CA GLU A 49 -1.60 -28.39 -9.43
C GLU A 49 -1.90 -27.12 -8.64
N LEU A 50 -0.93 -26.22 -8.51
CA LEU A 50 -1.13 -24.98 -7.75
C LEU A 50 -1.80 -23.92 -8.63
N PHE A 51 -1.23 -23.63 -9.80
CA PHE A 51 -1.73 -22.57 -10.69
C PHE A 51 -2.83 -23.02 -11.65
N ASP A 52 -3.16 -24.32 -11.68
CA ASP A 52 -4.16 -24.93 -12.55
C ASP A 52 -4.12 -24.37 -13.99
N ILE A 53 -2.95 -24.42 -14.62
CA ILE A 53 -2.80 -23.87 -15.98
C ILE A 53 -3.44 -24.76 -17.05
N THR A 54 -3.94 -25.94 -16.67
CA THR A 54 -4.48 -26.97 -17.57
C THR A 54 -5.52 -26.42 -18.55
N PRO A 55 -6.49 -25.58 -18.14
CA PRO A 55 -7.48 -24.98 -19.05
C PRO A 55 -6.88 -24.00 -20.07
N THR A 56 -5.65 -23.53 -19.85
CA THR A 56 -4.96 -22.53 -20.69
C THR A 56 -3.82 -23.13 -21.53
N LEU A 57 -3.63 -24.45 -21.48
CA LEU A 57 -2.58 -25.12 -22.23
C LEU A 57 -2.83 -25.00 -23.74
N THR A 58 -1.85 -24.43 -24.43
CA THR A 58 -1.78 -24.41 -25.89
C THR A 58 -0.62 -25.27 -26.35
N TYR A 59 -0.85 -26.07 -27.39
CA TYR A 59 0.21 -26.86 -28.00
C TYR A 59 0.82 -26.04 -29.15
N LYS A 60 2.10 -25.67 -29.01
CA LYS A 60 2.85 -25.06 -30.12
C LYS A 60 3.19 -26.13 -31.17
N LYS A 61 3.67 -25.69 -32.34
CA LYS A 61 4.07 -26.57 -33.45
C LYS A 61 5.15 -27.61 -33.07
N ASP A 62 5.87 -27.40 -31.98
CA ASP A 62 6.86 -28.34 -31.42
C ASP A 62 6.24 -29.44 -30.55
N GLY A 63 4.91 -29.48 -30.43
CA GLY A 63 4.16 -30.50 -29.66
C GLY A 63 4.27 -30.33 -28.15
N LYS A 64 4.99 -29.32 -27.66
CA LYS A 64 5.18 -29.08 -26.22
C LYS A 64 4.01 -28.25 -25.69
N PRO A 65 3.32 -28.70 -24.62
CA PRO A 65 2.29 -27.89 -23.97
C PRO A 65 2.96 -26.64 -23.40
N ARG A 66 2.39 -25.47 -23.68
CA ARG A 66 2.73 -24.22 -22.98
C ARG A 66 1.44 -23.57 -22.51
N GLY A 67 1.35 -23.31 -21.21
CA GLY A 67 0.25 -22.53 -20.66
C GLY A 67 0.32 -21.11 -21.20
N HIS A 68 -0.82 -20.57 -21.61
CA HIS A 68 -0.97 -19.14 -21.84
C HIS A 68 -1.09 -18.44 -20.48
N GLY A 69 -0.28 -17.41 -20.22
CA GLY A 69 -0.36 -16.67 -18.94
C GLY A 69 0.46 -17.24 -17.78
N THR A 70 1.37 -18.20 -18.02
CA THR A 70 2.27 -18.76 -16.98
C THR A 70 3.41 -17.84 -16.59
N ASP A 71 3.62 -16.74 -17.32
CA ASP A 71 4.65 -15.76 -17.02
C ASP A 71 4.48 -15.19 -15.60
N GLY A 72 3.23 -15.07 -15.14
CA GLY A 72 2.84 -14.70 -13.78
C GLY A 72 3.52 -15.52 -12.68
N ILE A 73 3.75 -16.81 -12.95
CA ILE A 73 4.28 -17.75 -11.97
C ILE A 73 5.74 -17.44 -11.63
N VAL A 74 6.49 -16.85 -12.57
CA VAL A 74 7.91 -16.53 -12.36
C VAL A 74 8.06 -15.54 -11.20
N ASN A 75 7.23 -14.51 -11.11
CA ASN A 75 7.33 -13.51 -10.04
C ASN A 75 6.69 -13.94 -8.71
N ALA A 76 6.00 -15.09 -8.65
CA ALA A 76 5.67 -15.72 -7.36
C ALA A 76 6.91 -16.39 -6.72
N MET A 77 7.92 -16.72 -7.53
CA MET A 77 9.15 -17.33 -7.06
C MET A 77 10.02 -16.33 -6.28
N GLY A 78 10.85 -16.88 -5.39
CA GLY A 78 11.90 -16.15 -4.69
C GLY A 78 13.10 -15.87 -5.57
N PHE A 79 14.27 -16.30 -5.10
CA PHE A 79 15.50 -16.12 -5.86
C PHE A 79 15.93 -17.40 -6.58
N GLU A 80 16.78 -17.22 -7.60
CA GLU A 80 17.51 -18.29 -8.25
C GLU A 80 18.96 -17.86 -8.50
N ARG A 81 19.90 -18.77 -8.29
CA ARG A 81 21.31 -18.50 -8.60
C ARG A 81 21.60 -18.78 -10.07
N PHE A 82 22.12 -17.78 -10.78
CA PHE A 82 22.56 -17.90 -12.17
C PHE A 82 24.05 -17.55 -12.27
N GLY A 83 24.91 -18.56 -12.12
CA GLY A 83 26.36 -18.37 -12.04
C GLY A 83 26.74 -17.52 -10.83
N GLN A 84 27.36 -16.36 -11.09
CA GLN A 84 27.75 -15.39 -10.05
C GLN A 84 26.62 -14.40 -9.69
N ARG A 85 25.45 -14.51 -10.32
CA ARG A 85 24.33 -13.58 -10.13
C ARG A 85 23.26 -14.19 -9.23
N LEU A 86 22.65 -13.38 -8.38
CA LEU A 86 21.40 -13.73 -7.71
C LEU A 86 20.24 -13.13 -8.50
N CYS A 87 19.37 -13.95 -9.06
CA CYS A 87 18.17 -13.49 -9.75
C CYS A 87 17.03 -13.38 -8.75
N VAL A 88 16.55 -12.17 -8.49
CA VAL A 88 15.39 -11.90 -7.63
C VAL A 88 14.16 -11.92 -8.52
N ASN A 89 13.40 -13.01 -8.49
CA ASN A 89 12.28 -13.18 -9.42
C ASN A 89 11.07 -12.34 -9.00
N GLY A 90 10.66 -12.36 -7.73
CA GLY A 90 9.60 -11.48 -7.26
C GLY A 90 9.30 -11.59 -5.78
N LEU A 91 8.26 -12.33 -5.43
CA LEU A 91 7.58 -12.24 -4.13
C LEU A 91 8.06 -13.26 -3.09
N ASP A 92 8.95 -14.19 -3.45
CA ASP A 92 9.43 -15.21 -2.49
C ASP A 92 8.31 -16.06 -1.85
N LEU A 93 7.20 -16.25 -2.56
CA LEU A 93 6.08 -17.09 -2.14
C LEU A 93 6.41 -18.58 -2.37
N ILE A 94 7.28 -18.86 -3.34
CA ILE A 94 7.75 -20.20 -3.67
C ILE A 94 9.27 -20.15 -3.83
N ARG A 95 9.99 -21.02 -3.10
CA ARG A 95 11.45 -21.07 -3.08
C ARG A 95 11.96 -22.30 -3.82
N LYS A 96 13.05 -22.11 -4.56
CA LYS A 96 13.79 -23.21 -5.15
C LYS A 96 14.77 -23.79 -4.13
N THR A 97 14.84 -25.10 -4.11
CA THR A 97 15.75 -25.93 -3.30
C THR A 97 16.51 -26.87 -4.22
N ASP A 98 17.43 -27.66 -3.67
CA ASP A 98 18.16 -28.68 -4.43
C ASP A 98 17.24 -29.83 -4.89
N GLU A 99 16.14 -30.07 -4.18
CA GLU A 99 15.21 -31.18 -4.43
C GLU A 99 14.01 -30.79 -5.30
N GLY A 100 13.78 -29.49 -5.49
CA GLY A 100 12.62 -28.96 -6.21
C GLY A 100 12.21 -27.60 -5.69
N PHE A 101 10.90 -27.37 -5.55
CA PHE A 101 10.35 -26.11 -5.08
C PHE A 101 9.47 -26.32 -3.86
N VAL A 102 9.57 -25.43 -2.88
CA VAL A 102 8.76 -25.43 -1.67
C VAL A 102 8.03 -24.10 -1.55
N VAL A 103 6.78 -24.13 -1.09
CA VAL A 103 6.07 -22.90 -0.74
C VAL A 103 6.70 -22.30 0.53
N SER A 104 6.94 -21.00 0.55
CA SER A 104 7.53 -20.32 1.71
C SER A 104 6.50 -20.14 2.83
N GLU A 105 6.96 -19.81 4.03
CA GLU A 105 6.08 -19.47 5.16
C GLU A 105 5.08 -18.37 4.79
N SER A 106 5.55 -17.29 4.14
CA SER A 106 4.68 -16.21 3.64
C SER A 106 3.71 -16.69 2.55
N GLY A 107 4.13 -17.67 1.74
CA GLY A 107 3.25 -18.31 0.76
C GLY A 107 2.13 -19.12 1.42
N PHE A 108 2.47 -19.90 2.46
CA PHE A 108 1.48 -20.66 3.23
C PHE A 108 0.51 -19.77 3.98
N GLU A 109 1.01 -18.77 4.71
CA GLU A 109 0.15 -17.82 5.45
C GLU A 109 -0.84 -17.13 4.50
N LEU A 110 -0.38 -16.73 3.32
CA LEU A 110 -1.23 -16.12 2.31
C LEU A 110 -2.28 -17.10 1.75
N GLY A 111 -1.88 -18.34 1.45
CA GLY A 111 -2.78 -19.38 0.98
C GLY A 111 -3.85 -19.76 2.00
N GLU A 112 -3.48 -19.86 3.28
CA GLU A 112 -4.38 -20.10 4.41
C GLU A 112 -5.39 -18.97 4.58
N ALA A 113 -4.92 -17.72 4.65
CA ALA A 113 -5.80 -16.57 4.76
C ALA A 113 -6.80 -16.47 3.59
N TYR A 114 -6.41 -16.93 2.39
CA TYR A 114 -7.30 -16.98 1.24
C TYR A 114 -8.32 -18.12 1.32
N ARG A 115 -7.97 -19.29 1.85
CA ARG A 115 -8.96 -20.36 2.11
C ARG A 115 -10.05 -19.89 3.08
N ASP A 116 -9.66 -19.10 4.06
CA ASP A 116 -10.56 -18.55 5.08
C ASP A 116 -11.25 -17.23 4.66
N ALA A 117 -11.10 -16.81 3.39
CA ALA A 117 -11.54 -15.50 2.89
C ALA A 117 -13.04 -15.23 3.03
N ALA A 118 -13.87 -16.26 3.21
CA ALA A 118 -15.30 -16.09 3.50
C ALA A 118 -15.55 -15.23 4.75
N ASN A 119 -14.56 -15.10 5.63
CA ASN A 119 -14.66 -14.39 6.91
C ASN A 119 -13.73 -13.18 7.03
N SER A 120 -12.84 -12.92 6.05
CA SER A 120 -11.82 -11.88 6.20
C SER A 120 -11.13 -11.47 4.90
N ASP A 121 -10.88 -10.17 4.79
CA ASP A 121 -10.03 -9.55 3.76
C ASP A 121 -8.52 -9.63 4.09
N ARG A 122 -8.13 -10.34 5.16
CA ARG A 122 -6.73 -10.44 5.63
C ARG A 122 -5.74 -10.83 4.52
N TRP A 123 -6.14 -11.71 3.60
CA TRP A 123 -5.28 -12.15 2.50
C TRP A 123 -4.86 -11.00 1.56
N LEU A 124 -5.69 -9.96 1.40
CA LEU A 124 -5.38 -8.77 0.60
C LEU A 124 -4.22 -8.00 1.23
N TYR A 125 -4.28 -7.80 2.55
CA TYR A 125 -3.25 -7.11 3.31
C TYR A 125 -1.96 -7.92 3.35
N LEU A 126 -2.02 -9.25 3.46
CA LEU A 126 -0.84 -10.12 3.40
C LEU A 126 -0.16 -10.07 2.03
N LEU A 127 -0.93 -10.11 0.94
CA LEU A 127 -0.39 -9.99 -0.42
C LEU A 127 0.24 -8.62 -0.64
N ALA A 128 -0.43 -7.54 -0.23
CA ALA A 128 0.08 -6.17 -0.32
C ALA A 128 1.35 -5.99 0.50
N ARG A 129 1.37 -6.47 1.75
CA ARG A 129 2.55 -6.50 2.61
C ARG A 129 3.71 -7.22 1.92
N ASN A 130 3.48 -8.40 1.35
CA ASN A 130 4.55 -9.14 0.69
C ASN A 130 5.06 -8.45 -0.58
N LEU A 131 4.18 -7.79 -1.36
CA LEU A 131 4.59 -6.92 -2.47
C LEU A 131 5.51 -5.79 -2.00
N LEU A 132 5.12 -5.09 -0.95
CA LEU A 132 5.90 -3.98 -0.39
C LEU A 132 7.15 -4.45 0.32
N LEU A 133 7.28 -5.71 0.73
CA LEU A 133 8.50 -6.25 1.35
C LEU A 133 9.46 -6.92 0.36
N ARG A 134 8.96 -7.37 -0.80
CA ARG A 134 9.74 -8.23 -1.71
C ARG A 134 9.83 -7.75 -3.15
N GLU A 135 8.86 -7.04 -3.73
CA GLU A 135 8.93 -6.74 -5.17
C GLU A 135 9.74 -5.47 -5.45
N PRO A 136 10.96 -5.53 -6.03
CA PRO A 136 11.86 -4.38 -5.98
C PRO A 136 11.39 -3.14 -6.75
N ARG A 137 10.63 -3.34 -7.83
CA ARG A 137 10.14 -2.23 -8.66
C ARG A 137 8.97 -1.50 -7.98
N THR A 138 8.03 -2.24 -7.39
CA THR A 138 6.91 -1.70 -6.61
C THR A 138 7.44 -1.02 -5.36
N ARG A 139 8.39 -1.64 -4.66
CA ARG A 139 9.10 -1.03 -3.53
C ARG A 139 9.71 0.31 -3.89
N LEU A 140 10.43 0.39 -5.02
CA LEU A 140 11.03 1.65 -5.46
C LEU A 140 9.97 2.76 -5.58
N PHE A 141 8.87 2.51 -6.30
CA PHE A 141 7.84 3.54 -6.49
C PHE A 141 7.14 3.95 -5.20
N ILE A 142 6.78 2.99 -4.35
CA ILE A 142 6.12 3.29 -3.07
C ILE A 142 7.07 4.01 -2.13
N GLY A 143 8.34 3.60 -2.08
CA GLY A 143 9.36 4.29 -1.30
C GLY A 143 9.64 5.72 -1.78
N LEU A 144 9.62 5.98 -3.09
CA LEU A 144 9.67 7.35 -3.62
C LEU A 144 8.44 8.16 -3.19
N MET A 145 7.23 7.58 -3.26
CA MET A 145 6.01 8.25 -2.80
C MET A 145 6.01 8.55 -1.29
N LEU A 146 6.53 7.62 -0.47
CA LEU A 146 6.75 7.85 0.97
C LEU A 146 7.78 8.96 1.24
N LYS A 147 8.66 9.25 0.29
CA LYS A 147 9.56 10.42 0.32
C LYS A 147 8.92 11.70 -0.23
N GLY A 148 7.61 11.70 -0.48
CA GLY A 148 6.85 12.86 -0.94
C GLY A 148 6.70 12.98 -2.46
N TRP A 149 7.04 11.94 -3.23
CA TRP A 149 6.79 11.97 -4.67
C TRP A 149 5.29 11.78 -4.96
N LEU A 150 4.73 12.63 -5.82
CA LEU A 150 3.33 12.58 -6.25
C LEU A 150 3.17 11.60 -7.41
N LEU A 151 2.24 10.65 -7.31
CA LEU A 151 1.79 9.89 -8.48
C LEU A 151 0.75 10.70 -9.26
N GLN A 152 1.12 11.16 -10.45
CA GLN A 152 0.24 11.86 -11.38
C GLN A 152 -0.27 10.91 -12.47
N VAL A 153 -1.56 11.04 -12.79
CA VAL A 153 -2.21 10.31 -13.88
C VAL A 153 -2.85 11.29 -14.87
N ASP A 154 -2.67 11.04 -16.17
CA ASP A 154 -3.19 11.96 -17.22
C ASP A 154 -4.73 12.06 -17.27
N VAL A 155 -5.45 11.12 -16.65
CA VAL A 155 -6.92 11.10 -16.61
C VAL A 155 -7.37 10.97 -15.17
N PHE A 156 -7.91 12.07 -14.65
CA PHE A 156 -8.38 12.21 -13.27
C PHE A 156 -9.60 11.31 -12.98
N ASN A 157 -9.77 10.88 -11.72
CA ASN A 157 -10.89 10.06 -11.19
C ASN A 157 -11.02 8.59 -11.58
N LYS A 158 -10.03 7.96 -12.20
CA LYS A 158 -10.04 6.51 -12.42
C LYS A 158 -8.65 5.95 -12.12
N PHE A 159 -8.61 4.77 -11.49
CA PHE A 159 -7.47 3.83 -11.46
C PHE A 159 -6.49 4.12 -12.61
N PRO A 160 -5.16 4.13 -12.41
CA PRO A 160 -4.17 4.44 -13.45
C PRO A 160 -4.28 3.48 -14.65
N LYS A 161 -5.26 3.71 -15.52
CA LYS A 161 -5.42 3.06 -16.83
C LYS A 161 -4.52 3.78 -17.83
N SER A 162 -4.22 5.05 -17.58
CA SER A 162 -3.37 5.97 -18.35
C SER A 162 -1.87 5.84 -18.01
N GLN A 163 -1.05 6.73 -18.58
CA GLN A 163 0.38 6.83 -18.27
C GLN A 163 0.57 7.23 -16.80
N MET A 164 1.55 6.64 -16.13
CA MET A 164 1.93 7.00 -14.76
C MET A 164 3.14 7.92 -14.82
N SER A 165 3.08 9.03 -14.11
CA SER A 165 4.23 9.89 -13.89
C SER A 165 4.42 10.09 -12.40
N PHE A 166 5.66 10.11 -11.94
CA PHE A 166 5.97 10.46 -10.56
C PHE A 166 6.67 11.80 -10.57
N VAL A 167 6.20 12.71 -9.73
CA VAL A 167 6.71 14.08 -9.65
C VAL A 167 7.35 14.27 -8.28
N GLU A 168 8.62 14.61 -8.28
CA GLU A 168 9.39 14.93 -7.07
C GLU A 168 8.94 16.28 -6.48
N PRO A 169 9.13 16.55 -5.17
CA PRO A 169 8.80 17.85 -4.59
C PRO A 169 9.45 19.07 -5.26
N ASP A 170 10.56 18.88 -5.98
CA ASP A 170 11.24 19.94 -6.76
C ASP A 170 10.67 20.13 -8.19
N ASN A 171 9.62 19.38 -8.55
CA ASN A 171 8.97 19.29 -9.87
C ASN A 171 9.73 18.50 -10.94
N THR A 172 10.77 17.74 -10.59
CA THR A 172 11.36 16.76 -11.49
C THR A 172 10.36 15.64 -11.79
N ARG A 173 10.19 15.28 -13.08
CA ARG A 173 9.19 14.31 -13.53
C ARG A 173 9.83 13.03 -14.06
N LEU A 174 9.44 11.91 -13.47
CA LEU A 174 9.73 10.56 -13.94
C LEU A 174 8.52 10.00 -14.69
N ASN A 175 8.67 9.72 -15.98
CA ASN A 175 7.62 9.07 -16.78
C ASN A 175 7.80 7.55 -16.75
N ILE A 176 6.73 6.81 -16.41
CA ILE A 176 6.68 5.35 -16.48
C ILE A 176 5.57 4.95 -17.47
N THR A 177 5.95 4.90 -18.74
CA THR A 177 5.05 4.67 -19.87
C THR A 177 5.51 3.49 -20.69
N SER A 178 4.69 3.03 -21.64
CA SER A 178 5.10 1.99 -22.59
C SER A 178 6.23 2.43 -23.53
N LYS A 179 6.44 3.75 -23.69
CA LYS A 179 7.42 4.33 -24.62
C LYS A 179 8.65 4.90 -23.92
N ASP A 180 8.53 5.26 -22.65
CA ASP A 180 9.56 5.91 -21.86
C ASP A 180 9.58 5.34 -20.44
N CYS A 181 10.72 4.72 -20.12
CA CYS A 181 11.12 4.22 -18.80
C CYS A 181 12.64 4.38 -18.63
N GLN A 182 13.28 5.29 -19.35
CA GLN A 182 14.76 5.32 -19.45
C GLN A 182 15.44 5.62 -18.12
N GLN A 183 14.82 6.49 -17.32
CA GLN A 183 15.32 6.91 -16.02
C GLN A 183 15.11 5.87 -14.91
N PHE A 184 14.29 4.83 -15.17
CA PHE A 184 13.95 3.84 -14.14
C PHE A 184 15.19 3.09 -13.62
N ASN A 185 16.07 2.61 -14.50
CA ASN A 185 17.25 1.86 -14.07
C ASN A 185 18.26 2.74 -13.30
N SER A 186 18.33 4.03 -13.62
CA SER A 186 19.13 4.99 -12.86
C SER A 186 18.60 5.14 -11.44
N LEU A 187 17.29 5.36 -11.28
CA LEU A 187 16.64 5.45 -9.96
C LEU A 187 16.74 4.14 -9.18
N LEU A 188 16.58 2.99 -9.85
CA LEU A 188 16.76 1.69 -9.22
C LEU A 188 18.18 1.53 -8.65
N SER A 189 19.18 2.05 -9.34
CA SER A 189 20.58 2.03 -8.89
C SER A 189 20.82 3.02 -7.75
N GLU A 190 20.28 4.23 -7.84
CA GLU A 190 20.37 5.27 -6.80
C GLU A 190 19.71 4.83 -5.48
N TYR A 191 18.51 4.25 -5.57
CA TYR A 191 17.71 3.81 -4.43
C TYR A 191 17.80 2.29 -4.19
N THR A 192 18.97 1.70 -4.44
CA THR A 192 19.19 0.24 -4.39
C THR A 192 18.72 -0.40 -3.10
N GLU A 193 19.08 0.17 -1.93
CA GLU A 193 18.72 -0.40 -0.62
C GLU A 193 17.21 -0.38 -0.38
N MET A 194 16.55 0.71 -0.77
CA MET A 194 15.10 0.85 -0.68
C MET A 194 14.38 -0.14 -1.59
N ALA A 195 14.84 -0.26 -2.84
CA ALA A 195 14.28 -1.18 -3.83
C ALA A 195 14.44 -2.64 -3.38
N LEU A 196 15.62 -3.06 -2.93
CA LEU A 196 15.84 -4.41 -2.41
C LEU A 196 15.05 -4.67 -1.11
N GLY A 197 15.11 -3.74 -0.16
CA GLY A 197 14.61 -3.97 1.19
C GLY A 197 15.46 -4.92 2.02
N SER A 198 15.22 -4.86 3.34
CA SER A 198 15.98 -5.62 4.33
C SER A 198 15.94 -7.13 4.11
N LEU A 199 14.81 -7.66 3.65
CA LEU A 199 14.64 -9.09 3.42
C LEU A 199 15.55 -9.60 2.29
N TRP A 200 15.63 -8.90 1.15
CA TRP A 200 16.55 -9.29 0.08
C TRP A 200 18.01 -9.04 0.42
N ILE A 201 18.31 -7.95 1.14
CA ILE A 201 19.67 -7.67 1.61
C ILE A 201 20.16 -8.79 2.55
N THR A 202 19.29 -9.28 3.43
CA THR A 202 19.58 -10.41 4.32
C THR A 202 19.83 -11.69 3.53
N GLU A 203 18.99 -11.99 2.54
CA GLU A 203 19.18 -13.17 1.67
C GLU A 203 20.46 -13.07 0.85
N LEU A 204 20.78 -11.92 0.26
CA LEU A 204 22.05 -11.68 -0.43
C LEU A 204 23.23 -12.01 0.47
N SER A 205 23.20 -11.53 1.71
CA SER A 205 24.26 -11.76 2.70
C SER A 205 24.45 -13.24 3.01
N LYS A 206 23.36 -14.02 3.14
CA LYS A 206 23.40 -15.48 3.33
C LYS A 206 24.06 -16.19 2.14
N HIS A 207 23.99 -15.61 0.94
CA HIS A 207 24.61 -16.13 -0.27
C HIS A 207 26.02 -15.58 -0.54
N GLY A 208 26.62 -14.88 0.42
CA GLY A 208 27.96 -14.31 0.30
C GLY A 208 28.03 -13.09 -0.62
N LEU A 209 26.89 -12.42 -0.82
CA LEU A 209 26.75 -11.23 -1.63
C LEU A 209 26.47 -10.03 -0.72
N SER A 210 27.11 -8.89 -0.98
CA SER A 210 26.96 -7.68 -0.17
C SER A 210 26.75 -6.45 -1.05
N LEU A 211 26.22 -5.38 -0.44
CA LEU A 211 26.19 -4.05 -1.05
C LEU A 211 27.62 -3.48 -1.20
N PRO A 212 27.85 -2.56 -2.16
CA PRO A 212 26.92 -2.15 -3.20
C PRO A 212 26.71 -3.26 -4.24
N ILE A 213 25.51 -3.30 -4.83
CA ILE A 213 25.18 -4.25 -5.90
C ILE A 213 25.15 -3.56 -7.27
N GLU A 214 25.33 -4.36 -8.31
CA GLU A 214 25.11 -3.99 -9.71
C GLU A 214 23.83 -4.67 -10.21
N TRP A 215 22.84 -3.85 -10.59
CA TRP A 215 21.62 -4.35 -11.21
C TRP A 215 21.88 -4.80 -12.64
N CYS A 216 21.44 -6.01 -12.98
CA CYS A 216 21.50 -6.51 -14.35
C CYS A 216 20.21 -7.24 -14.74
N GLY A 217 20.09 -7.63 -16.01
CA GLY A 217 19.07 -8.58 -16.45
C GLY A 217 19.60 -10.01 -16.39
N ILE A 218 18.73 -11.01 -16.59
CA ILE A 218 19.15 -12.42 -16.59
C ILE A 218 20.29 -12.67 -17.59
N ARG A 219 20.17 -12.11 -18.81
CA ARG A 219 21.12 -12.32 -19.93
C ARG A 219 21.64 -11.03 -20.57
N VAL A 220 21.39 -9.89 -19.95
CA VAL A 220 21.73 -8.55 -20.46
C VAL A 220 22.23 -7.68 -19.32
N ASP A 221 22.90 -6.59 -19.64
CA ASP A 221 23.61 -5.76 -18.65
C ASP A 221 22.68 -4.85 -17.83
N GLN A 222 21.40 -4.80 -18.18
CA GLN A 222 20.43 -3.89 -17.56
C GLN A 222 19.12 -4.63 -17.24
N PRO A 223 18.45 -4.30 -16.11
CA PRO A 223 17.11 -4.78 -15.83
C PRO A 223 16.13 -4.49 -16.98
N SER A 224 15.18 -5.39 -17.18
CA SER A 224 14.17 -5.20 -18.22
C SER A 224 13.11 -4.19 -17.78
N VAL A 225 12.99 -3.10 -18.52
CA VAL A 225 11.89 -2.12 -18.41
C VAL A 225 10.73 -2.42 -19.37
N LYS A 226 10.81 -3.51 -20.14
CA LYS A 226 9.79 -3.86 -21.12
C LYS A 226 8.46 -4.15 -20.41
N ASP A 227 7.41 -3.46 -20.84
CA ASP A 227 6.05 -3.54 -20.29
C ASP A 227 5.94 -3.16 -18.80
N LEU A 228 6.95 -2.47 -18.23
CA LEU A 228 6.99 -2.09 -16.82
C LEU A 228 5.74 -1.32 -16.39
N SER A 229 5.32 -0.32 -17.19
CA SER A 229 4.12 0.47 -16.93
C SER A 229 2.86 -0.40 -16.77
N SER A 230 2.68 -1.41 -17.64
CA SER A 230 1.55 -2.35 -17.54
C SER A 230 1.69 -3.29 -16.35
N ALA A 231 2.91 -3.70 -16.02
CA ALA A 231 3.17 -4.64 -14.95
C ALA A 231 2.99 -4.00 -13.56
N ILE A 232 3.44 -2.76 -13.37
CA ILE A 232 3.31 -2.02 -12.10
C ILE A 232 1.86 -1.64 -11.80
N LYS A 233 1.05 -1.38 -12.82
CA LYS A 233 -0.40 -1.19 -12.62
C LYS A 233 -1.06 -2.36 -11.92
N LYS A 234 -0.51 -3.58 -12.04
CA LYS A 234 -1.04 -4.75 -11.35
C LYS A 234 -0.85 -4.60 -9.84
N SER A 235 0.37 -4.38 -9.37
CA SER A 235 0.64 -4.16 -7.94
C SER A 235 -0.09 -2.93 -7.40
N PHE A 236 -0.04 -1.81 -8.13
CA PHE A 236 -0.78 -0.60 -7.75
C PHE A 236 -2.28 -0.85 -7.65
N GLY A 237 -2.83 -1.77 -8.44
CA GLY A 237 -4.25 -2.03 -8.37
C GLY A 237 -4.73 -2.66 -7.07
N LEU A 238 -3.92 -3.55 -6.50
CA LEU A 238 -4.16 -4.04 -5.14
C LEU A 238 -3.99 -2.91 -4.12
N LEU A 239 -2.95 -2.09 -4.24
CA LEU A 239 -2.64 -1.01 -3.30
C LEU A 239 -3.74 0.08 -3.29
N PHE A 240 -4.30 0.41 -4.45
CA PHE A 240 -5.48 1.26 -4.56
C PHE A 240 -6.70 0.62 -3.92
N TYR A 241 -6.90 -0.69 -4.17
CA TYR A 241 -8.04 -1.41 -3.63
C TYR A 241 -8.05 -1.44 -2.09
N ILE A 242 -6.90 -1.64 -1.46
CA ILE A 242 -6.79 -1.63 0.01
C ILE A 242 -6.77 -0.23 0.62
N GLY A 243 -6.74 0.83 -0.19
CA GLY A 243 -6.88 2.21 0.28
C GLY A 243 -5.65 2.79 0.99
N ILE A 244 -4.43 2.46 0.53
CA ILE A 244 -3.19 3.06 1.07
C ILE A 244 -2.79 4.39 0.41
N PHE A 245 -3.63 4.92 -0.48
CA PHE A 245 -3.39 6.20 -1.14
C PHE A 245 -4.49 7.19 -0.78
N TYR A 246 -4.10 8.45 -0.61
CA TYR A 246 -5.04 9.58 -0.53
C TYR A 246 -4.84 10.51 -1.72
N GLU A 247 -5.93 11.17 -2.12
CA GLU A 247 -5.95 12.10 -3.23
C GLU A 247 -5.61 13.50 -2.73
N GLU A 248 -4.68 14.17 -3.41
CA GLU A 248 -4.35 15.58 -3.19
C GLU A 248 -3.93 16.19 -4.53
N ASP A 249 -4.42 17.41 -4.79
CA ASP A 249 -4.27 18.10 -6.07
C ASP A 249 -4.70 17.23 -7.28
N ASN A 250 -3.78 17.05 -8.25
CA ASN A 250 -4.00 16.28 -9.48
C ASN A 250 -3.34 14.88 -9.41
N GLY A 251 -3.20 14.30 -8.22
CA GLY A 251 -2.58 12.98 -8.08
C GLY A 251 -2.82 12.30 -6.74
N TRP A 252 -1.94 11.35 -6.44
CA TRP A 252 -2.05 10.47 -5.28
C TRP A 252 -0.74 10.43 -4.50
N PHE A 253 -0.86 10.47 -3.18
CA PHE A 253 0.22 10.21 -2.24
C PHE A 253 -0.02 8.92 -1.48
N VAL A 254 1.04 8.35 -0.90
CA VAL A 254 0.90 7.22 0.02
C VAL A 254 0.48 7.76 1.38
N ASP A 255 -0.62 7.23 1.91
CA ASP A 255 -1.05 7.48 3.29
C ASP A 255 -0.20 6.62 4.23
N THR A 256 0.80 7.25 4.86
CA THR A 256 1.76 6.56 5.74
C THR A 256 1.07 5.92 6.94
N GLU A 257 0.05 6.59 7.50
CA GLU A 257 -0.72 6.09 8.63
C GLU A 257 -1.51 4.85 8.23
N GLN A 258 -2.19 4.89 7.07
CA GLN A 258 -2.91 3.73 6.55
C GLN A 258 -1.99 2.56 6.23
N VAL A 259 -0.79 2.79 5.69
CA VAL A 259 0.19 1.74 5.48
C VAL A 259 0.57 1.10 6.82
N GLY A 260 0.88 1.89 7.84
CA GLY A 260 1.20 1.38 9.17
C GLY A 260 0.05 0.57 9.79
N ARG A 261 -1.18 1.06 9.66
CA ARG A 261 -2.40 0.43 10.20
C ARG A 261 -2.75 -0.87 9.49
N LEU A 262 -2.72 -0.90 8.15
CA LEU A 262 -3.17 -2.03 7.35
C LEU A 262 -2.09 -3.08 7.12
N LEU A 263 -0.83 -2.65 6.95
CA LEU A 263 0.27 -3.51 6.52
C LEU A 263 1.34 -3.72 7.60
N GLY A 264 1.29 -2.94 8.69
CA GLY A 264 2.20 -3.07 9.83
C GLY A 264 3.37 -2.09 9.81
N GLY A 265 3.86 -1.74 11.00
CA GLY A 265 5.00 -0.83 11.17
C GLY A 265 6.30 -1.36 10.57
N ASP A 266 6.48 -2.68 10.54
CA ASP A 266 7.64 -3.33 9.93
C ASP A 266 7.75 -3.06 8.42
N VAL A 267 6.62 -2.83 7.74
CA VAL A 267 6.61 -2.43 6.33
C VAL A 267 7.17 -1.02 6.17
N LEU A 268 6.74 -0.07 7.00
CA LEU A 268 7.25 1.31 7.01
C LEU A 268 8.73 1.37 7.36
N GLU A 269 9.13 0.63 8.40
CA GLU A 269 10.53 0.51 8.82
C GLU A 269 11.40 -0.04 7.68
N SER A 270 10.87 -0.95 6.86
CA SER A 270 11.57 -1.48 5.68
C SER A 270 11.87 -0.43 4.60
N PHE A 271 11.23 0.75 4.65
CA PHE A 271 11.51 1.91 3.81
C PHE A 271 12.35 2.99 4.50
N GLY A 272 12.79 2.74 5.74
CA GLY A 272 13.46 3.74 6.57
C GLY A 272 12.52 4.85 7.06
N VAL A 273 11.20 4.65 6.92
CA VAL A 273 10.20 5.48 7.55
C VAL A 273 10.05 4.92 8.96
N SER A 274 10.43 5.70 9.97
CA SER A 274 10.08 5.32 11.34
C SER A 274 8.58 5.10 11.36
N ALA A 275 8.10 4.02 11.95
CA ALA A 275 6.68 3.89 12.26
C ALA A 275 6.37 5.04 13.22
N VAL A 276 6.08 6.21 12.66
CA VAL A 276 5.61 7.34 13.41
C VAL A 276 4.25 6.85 13.83
N SER A 277 4.16 6.39 15.08
CA SER A 277 2.97 6.59 15.87
C SER A 277 2.75 8.11 15.91
N ASP A 278 2.30 8.66 14.79
CA ASP A 278 1.59 9.93 14.71
C ASP A 278 0.13 9.69 15.18
N GLY A 279 -0.04 8.76 16.12
CA GLY A 279 -0.76 9.08 17.33
C GLY A 279 -0.12 10.28 18.04
N GLN A 280 -0.20 11.47 17.45
CA GLN A 280 -0.93 12.44 18.23
C GLN A 280 -2.29 11.79 18.35
N ASP A 281 -2.71 11.42 19.57
CA ASP A 281 -4.12 11.31 19.87
C ASP A 281 -4.73 12.60 19.30
N LYS A 282 -5.24 12.53 18.06
CA LYS A 282 -6.01 13.61 17.47
C LYS A 282 -7.10 13.75 18.50
N SER A 283 -7.11 14.91 19.16
CA SER A 283 -8.11 15.14 20.17
C SER A 283 -9.46 14.90 19.51
N ILE A 284 -10.46 14.53 20.29
CA ILE A 284 -11.81 14.35 19.74
C ILE A 284 -12.28 15.61 18.96
N ASP A 285 -11.75 16.78 19.31
CA ASP A 285 -11.93 18.05 18.59
C ASP A 285 -11.23 18.09 17.21
N ASP A 286 -10.02 17.53 17.09
CA ASP A 286 -9.29 17.42 15.82
C ASP A 286 -9.99 16.44 14.87
N LEU A 287 -10.46 15.31 15.39
CA LEU A 287 -11.26 14.33 14.64
C LEU A 287 -12.58 14.94 14.16
N PHE A 288 -13.22 15.75 14.99
CA PHE A 288 -14.44 16.47 14.61
C PHE A 288 -14.18 17.53 13.53
N LEU A 289 -13.09 18.30 13.64
CA LEU A 289 -12.70 19.27 12.62
C LEU A 289 -12.45 18.59 11.26
N GLU A 290 -11.74 17.47 11.27
CA GLU A 290 -11.45 16.70 10.06
C GLU A 290 -12.75 16.16 9.44
N ALA A 291 -13.65 15.59 10.25
CA ALA A 291 -14.96 15.13 9.79
C ALA A 291 -15.79 16.29 9.19
N LEU A 292 -15.76 17.47 9.82
CA LEU A 292 -16.46 18.65 9.35
C LEU A 292 -15.89 19.13 8.01
N GLN A 293 -14.58 19.21 7.85
CA GLN A 293 -13.93 19.61 6.60
C GLN A 293 -14.27 18.67 5.44
N ARG A 294 -14.28 17.36 5.69
CA ARG A 294 -14.55 16.33 4.67
C ARG A 294 -16.01 16.24 4.24
N THR A 295 -16.93 16.76 5.05
CA THR A 295 -18.38 16.69 4.79
C THR A 295 -18.99 18.04 4.43
N THR A 296 -18.22 19.12 4.53
CA THR A 296 -18.65 20.47 4.19
C THR A 296 -18.58 20.68 2.68
N ASP A 297 -19.69 21.12 2.09
CA ASP A 297 -19.77 21.47 0.69
C ASP A 297 -19.16 22.86 0.38
N SER A 298 -19.11 23.20 -0.91
CA SER A 298 -18.55 24.47 -1.39
C SER A 298 -19.28 25.72 -0.88
N GLU A 299 -20.50 25.60 -0.34
CA GLU A 299 -21.27 26.70 0.24
C GLU A 299 -21.07 26.80 1.77
N GLY A 300 -20.32 25.86 2.35
CA GLY A 300 -20.03 25.80 3.78
C GLY A 300 -21.11 25.08 4.58
N TYR A 301 -21.91 24.20 3.98
CA TYR A 301 -22.91 23.39 4.69
C TYR A 301 -22.47 21.92 4.76
N THR A 302 -22.83 21.24 5.84
CA THR A 302 -22.67 19.79 6.01
C THR A 302 -24.00 19.12 6.32
N ILE A 303 -24.16 17.85 5.95
CA ILE A 303 -25.32 17.03 6.32
C ILE A 303 -25.02 16.30 7.64
N ALA A 304 -25.90 16.45 8.63
CA ALA A 304 -25.66 15.90 9.98
C ALA A 304 -25.37 14.39 10.02
N SER A 305 -26.06 13.58 9.20
CA SER A 305 -25.81 12.13 9.12
C SER A 305 -24.46 11.80 8.48
N ALA A 306 -24.07 12.52 7.42
CA ALA A 306 -22.76 12.36 6.80
C ALA A 306 -21.63 12.77 7.76
N LEU A 307 -21.85 13.83 8.54
CA LEU A 307 -20.93 14.24 9.60
C LEU A 307 -20.81 13.16 10.70
N ALA A 308 -21.93 12.56 11.12
CA ALA A 308 -21.94 11.49 12.12
C ALA A 308 -21.19 10.26 11.63
N GLU A 309 -21.45 9.86 10.38
CA GLU A 309 -20.78 8.74 9.75
C GLU A 309 -19.27 8.95 9.69
N LYS A 310 -18.82 10.12 9.20
CA LYS A 310 -17.39 10.42 9.07
C LYS A 310 -16.70 10.61 10.42
N PHE A 311 -17.35 11.27 11.38
CA PHE A 311 -16.82 11.46 12.73
C PHE A 311 -16.69 10.12 13.47
N GLY A 312 -17.71 9.25 13.37
CA GLY A 312 -17.67 7.92 13.97
C GLY A 312 -16.66 6.99 13.31
N GLU A 313 -16.47 7.10 11.99
CA GLU A 313 -15.40 6.40 11.27
C GLU A 313 -14.01 6.82 11.78
N LEU A 314 -13.76 8.13 11.88
CA LEU A 314 -12.50 8.70 12.36
C LEU A 314 -12.26 8.44 13.86
N SER A 315 -13.33 8.29 14.65
CA SER A 315 -13.26 8.00 16.09
C SER A 315 -13.36 6.50 16.42
N HIS A 316 -13.31 5.63 15.41
CA HIS A 316 -13.40 4.15 15.54
C HIS A 316 -14.65 3.64 16.28
N MET A 317 -15.76 4.34 16.17
CA MET A 317 -17.04 3.94 16.75
C MET A 317 -17.76 2.93 15.87
N SER A 318 -18.48 2.01 16.50
CA SER A 318 -19.33 1.06 15.77
C SER A 318 -20.42 1.83 14.99
N VAL A 319 -20.93 1.25 13.90
CA VAL A 319 -21.94 1.90 13.05
C VAL A 319 -23.17 2.32 13.87
N GLU A 320 -23.54 1.51 14.85
CA GLU A 320 -24.67 1.71 15.75
C GLU A 320 -24.47 2.88 16.73
N GLU A 321 -23.22 3.25 17.02
CA GLU A 321 -22.88 4.25 18.03
C GLU A 321 -22.64 5.66 17.45
N ARG A 322 -22.41 5.78 16.14
CA ARG A 322 -21.94 7.01 15.49
C ARG A 322 -22.85 8.21 15.71
N ASP A 323 -24.17 8.02 15.53
CA ASP A 323 -25.15 9.08 15.73
C ASP A 323 -25.18 9.56 17.18
N SER A 324 -25.16 8.63 18.13
CA SER A 324 -25.19 8.92 19.56
C SER A 324 -23.90 9.59 20.04
N ALA A 325 -22.78 9.24 19.43
CA ALA A 325 -21.49 9.83 19.75
C ALA A 325 -21.34 11.25 19.21
N LEU A 326 -21.78 11.50 17.97
CA LEU A 326 -21.84 12.86 17.43
C LEU A 326 -22.76 13.76 18.28
N ASP A 327 -23.94 13.27 18.66
CA ASP A 327 -24.89 14.02 19.49
C ASP A 327 -24.27 14.39 20.85
N ARG A 328 -23.61 13.42 21.52
CA ARG A 328 -22.93 13.64 22.80
C ARG A 328 -21.85 14.71 22.69
N PHE A 329 -20.94 14.55 21.73
CA PHE A 329 -19.85 15.50 21.48
C PHE A 329 -20.39 16.90 21.16
N THR A 330 -21.38 16.99 20.27
CA THR A 330 -21.96 18.27 19.84
C THR A 330 -22.63 18.98 21.01
N ARG A 331 -23.33 18.27 21.90
CA ARG A 331 -23.96 18.88 23.10
C ARG A 331 -22.92 19.41 24.08
N GLU A 332 -21.86 18.66 24.33
CA GLU A 332 -20.75 19.08 25.19
C GLU A 332 -20.06 20.32 24.60
N ALA A 333 -19.71 20.28 23.31
CA ALA A 333 -19.10 21.42 22.63
C ALA A 333 -20.01 22.65 22.54
N MET A 334 -21.32 22.48 22.41
CA MET A 334 -22.28 23.60 22.48
C MET A 334 -22.41 24.16 23.90
N TYR A 335 -22.37 23.32 24.92
CA TYR A 335 -22.39 23.75 26.33
C TYR A 335 -21.16 24.59 26.68
N ASP A 336 -20.00 24.23 26.11
CA ASP A 336 -18.73 24.93 26.29
C ASP A 336 -18.55 26.16 25.36
N ASP A 337 -19.58 26.59 24.64
CA ASP A 337 -19.53 27.65 23.61
C ASP A 337 -18.50 27.39 22.47
N ARG A 338 -18.02 26.14 22.32
CA ARG A 338 -17.06 25.71 21.31
C ARG A 338 -17.72 25.43 19.96
N LEU A 339 -19.00 25.07 19.94
CA LEU A 339 -19.76 24.78 18.72
C LEU A 339 -20.97 25.70 18.59
N VAL A 340 -21.08 26.41 17.47
CA VAL A 340 -22.22 27.28 17.15
C VAL A 340 -22.76 26.93 15.76
N ILE A 341 -24.06 26.67 15.69
CA ILE A 341 -24.75 26.53 14.41
C ILE A 341 -25.04 27.93 13.86
N GLN A 342 -24.30 28.34 12.82
CA GLN A 342 -24.37 29.68 12.24
C GLN A 342 -25.60 29.90 11.37
N SER A 343 -25.96 28.89 10.57
CA SER A 343 -27.12 28.96 9.70
C SER A 343 -27.71 27.59 9.45
N TYR A 344 -29.01 27.61 9.23
CA TYR A 344 -29.78 26.50 8.68
C TYR A 344 -30.11 26.90 7.24
N HIS A 345 -29.85 26.04 6.26
CA HIS A 345 -30.19 26.37 4.86
C HIS A 345 -31.72 26.56 4.72
N PRO A 346 -32.22 27.65 4.10
CA PRO A 346 -33.65 27.94 3.97
C PRO A 346 -34.29 27.06 2.90
N GLY A 347 -34.60 25.83 3.29
CA GLY A 347 -35.38 24.86 2.51
C GLY A 347 -36.31 24.03 3.41
N GLN A 348 -36.65 24.51 4.60
CA GLN A 348 -37.45 23.77 5.58
C GLN A 348 -38.57 24.63 6.20
N PRO A 349 -39.78 24.09 6.40
CA PRO A 349 -40.81 24.70 7.25
C PRO A 349 -40.34 24.74 8.71
N ARG A 350 -40.91 25.67 9.49
CA ARG A 350 -40.66 25.90 10.94
C ARG A 350 -40.99 24.71 11.88
N MET A 351 -41.08 23.49 11.35
CA MET A 351 -41.42 22.26 12.07
C MET A 351 -40.55 21.09 11.56
N GLY A 352 -39.26 21.10 11.88
CA GLY A 352 -38.41 19.91 12.06
C GLY A 352 -38.33 18.82 10.97
N ARG A 353 -38.74 19.04 9.72
CA ARG A 353 -38.70 18.02 8.65
C ARG A 353 -37.73 18.44 7.54
N GLY A 354 -36.75 17.56 7.29
CA GLY A 354 -35.67 17.77 6.33
C GLY A 354 -36.13 17.92 4.88
N LEU A 355 -35.19 18.18 3.97
CA LEU A 355 -35.46 18.25 2.53
C LEU A 355 -36.13 16.92 2.09
N PHE A 356 -37.28 16.99 1.41
CA PHE A 356 -38.10 15.83 1.01
C PHE A 356 -38.67 14.94 2.13
N GLY A 357 -38.71 15.41 3.37
CA GLY A 357 -39.28 14.63 4.48
C GLY A 357 -38.34 13.57 5.05
N ASP A 358 -37.09 13.50 4.56
CA ASP A 358 -36.05 12.65 5.13
C ASP A 358 -35.34 13.41 6.27
N SER A 359 -35.39 12.83 7.48
CA SER A 359 -34.72 13.37 8.66
C SER A 359 -33.20 13.43 8.52
N ASN A 360 -32.62 12.65 7.60
CA ASN A 360 -31.19 12.51 7.41
C ASN A 360 -30.58 13.61 6.53
N CYS A 361 -31.40 14.43 5.85
CA CYS A 361 -30.92 15.42 4.87
C CYS A 361 -30.85 16.87 5.41
N ARG A 362 -30.57 17.05 6.72
CA ARG A 362 -30.48 18.38 7.34
C ARG A 362 -29.11 19.02 7.08
N ARG A 363 -29.07 20.07 6.26
CA ARG A 363 -27.87 20.89 5.99
C ARG A 363 -27.69 21.96 7.08
N LEU A 364 -26.53 21.95 7.71
CA LEU A 364 -26.13 22.84 8.81
C LEU A 364 -24.82 23.54 8.46
N LYS A 365 -24.70 24.81 8.82
CA LYS A 365 -23.41 25.51 8.82
C LYS A 365 -22.91 25.62 10.26
N ILE A 366 -21.79 24.98 10.53
CA ILE A 366 -21.23 24.85 11.87
C ILE A 366 -19.97 25.71 11.97
N LYS A 367 -19.86 26.52 13.02
CA LYS A 367 -18.60 27.11 13.47
C LYS A 367 -18.15 26.34 14.69
N PHE A 368 -16.93 25.83 14.66
CA PHE A 368 -16.34 25.09 15.76
C PHE A 368 -15.00 25.70 16.16
N THR A 369 -14.73 25.73 17.46
CA THR A 369 -13.50 26.23 18.07
C THR A 369 -12.93 25.13 18.98
N PRO A 370 -11.78 24.53 18.64
CA PRO A 370 -11.18 23.49 19.46
C PRO A 370 -10.85 23.96 20.87
N SER A 371 -10.91 23.03 21.82
CA SER A 371 -10.39 23.21 23.17
C SER A 371 -8.88 23.47 23.08
N ALA A 372 -8.37 24.49 23.75
CA ALA A 372 -6.93 24.67 23.84
C ALA A 372 -6.30 23.42 24.47
N LYS A 373 -5.26 22.84 23.84
CA LYS A 373 -4.45 21.79 24.48
C LYS A 373 -4.04 22.30 25.86
N GLU A 374 -4.49 21.67 26.93
CA GLU A 374 -4.02 21.97 28.27
C GLU A 374 -2.51 21.75 28.30
N THR A 375 -1.74 22.83 28.15
CA THR A 375 -0.39 22.86 28.66
C THR A 375 -0.52 22.64 30.16
N ALA A 376 -0.19 21.43 30.61
CA ALA A 376 0.03 21.12 32.01
C ALA A 376 1.02 22.16 32.56
N THR A 377 0.48 23.24 33.12
CA THR A 377 1.25 24.22 33.84
C THR A 377 1.40 23.60 35.21
N GLU A 378 2.57 23.01 35.44
CA GLU A 378 3.01 22.59 36.76
C GLU A 378 2.69 23.71 37.77
N ILE A 379 1.75 23.43 38.66
CA ILE A 379 1.63 24.19 39.90
C ILE A 379 2.84 23.75 40.73
N ILE A 380 3.97 24.43 40.55
CA ILE A 380 5.06 24.41 41.52
C ILE A 380 4.55 25.18 42.74
N THR A 381 3.99 24.46 43.70
CA THR A 381 3.83 24.97 45.06
C THR A 381 5.20 24.99 45.71
N ASN A 382 5.85 26.15 45.69
CA ASN A 382 7.01 26.40 46.56
C ASN A 382 6.52 26.57 48.00
N ASN A 383 6.38 25.45 48.70
CA ASN A 383 6.57 25.41 50.14
C ASN A 383 8.07 25.45 50.42
N ASN A 384 8.57 26.60 50.88
CA ASN A 384 9.70 26.63 51.80
C ASN A 384 9.50 27.78 52.79
N LEU A 385 9.04 27.37 53.97
CA LEU A 385 9.36 28.00 55.24
C LEU A 385 10.88 27.94 55.43
N THR A 386 11.50 29.08 55.77
CA THR A 386 12.51 29.28 56.84
C THR A 386 12.84 30.78 56.85
N GLU A 387 12.41 31.49 57.89
CA GLU A 387 13.29 32.05 58.94
C GLU A 387 13.94 33.38 58.54
N GLU A 388 13.31 34.48 58.94
CA GLU A 388 13.84 35.40 59.97
C GLU A 388 12.69 36.16 60.65
#